data_AF-A0A2N6FE73-F1
#
_entry.id   AF-A0A2N6FE73-F1
#
_cell.length_a   1.000
_cell.length_b   1.000
_cell.length_c   1.000
_cell.angle_alpha   90.00
_cell.angle_beta   90.00
_cell.angle_gamma   90.00
#
_symmetry.space_group_name_H-M   'P 1'
#
loop_
_entity.id
_entity.type
_entity.pdbx_description
1 polymer ?
#
loop_
_entity_poly.entity_id
_entity_poly.type
_entity_poly.pdbx_seq_one_letter_code
_entity_poly.pdbx_strand_id
1 'polypeptide(L)'
;MLTASPVVAAVTPEQFAFGLPLQVSGGQAFYELELPLAVYQGCQRDDLGDLRVFNSSGKVVPHALRRPDNKRVRQDVAVSVLPFFPLQAERSGDDLSIHVERTKEGTIVNVRAGQSAVGQDANRGSGYLLDASHLKQRIDWLELLWTDEAEAFLSEVVVETSHDLVSWQPLTTATVGWLRYQDFRLDQNRISLPRPNSRYLRLRGKDGRFAGTLAKVTMLTRESSIVAQPKLKRLTRRATRLSENKYRIDLGGALPVSSVSVKLQDKNSLATVRLSSARNEKDPGVHRWQGLAYNISLDGRTVENPAISVTTRRHRFWDLQVEKSETPLAVVPQLEFMWQPDRLVFLAQGSGPYFVAYGSNTLAPTTFHVDSLLRLSGPDGQKSFKPDVAVPGKPYELGGRENLSDR
;
A
#
# COMPACT_ATOMS: atom_id res chain seq x y z
N MET A 1 -18.53 53.01 31.56
CA MET A 1 -19.16 51.88 30.85
C MET A 1 -18.27 50.66 31.03
N LEU A 2 -18.66 49.70 31.87
CA LEU A 2 -17.99 48.41 31.98
C LEU A 2 -18.45 47.55 30.81
N THR A 3 -17.55 47.24 29.89
CA THR A 3 -17.77 46.27 28.83
C THR A 3 -17.73 44.87 29.44
N ALA A 4 -18.88 44.20 29.52
CA ALA A 4 -18.96 42.81 29.91
C ALA A 4 -18.18 41.97 28.87
N SER A 5 -17.16 41.25 29.32
CA SER A 5 -16.50 40.24 28.48
C SER A 5 -17.50 39.12 28.20
N PRO A 6 -17.65 38.65 26.95
CA PRO A 6 -18.55 37.55 26.65
C PRO A 6 -18.11 36.31 27.43
N VAL A 7 -19.01 35.78 28.25
CA VAL A 7 -18.86 34.45 28.88
C VAL A 7 -18.92 33.45 27.74
N VAL A 8 -17.77 32.89 27.36
CA VAL A 8 -17.73 31.73 26.45
C VAL A 8 -18.38 30.58 27.22
N ALA A 9 -19.57 30.17 26.79
CA ALA A 9 -20.27 29.03 27.39
C ALA A 9 -19.35 27.80 27.35
N ALA A 10 -19.26 27.10 28.49
CA ALA A 10 -18.47 25.88 28.57
C ALA A 10 -19.04 24.82 27.63
N VAL A 11 -18.16 24.10 26.93
CA VAL A 11 -18.57 23.01 26.03
C VAL A 11 -19.13 21.85 26.88
N THR A 12 -20.36 21.42 26.60
CA THR A 12 -21.02 20.32 27.33
C THR A 12 -21.21 19.08 26.44
N PRO A 13 -21.36 17.88 27.01
CA PRO A 13 -21.57 16.65 26.25
C PRO A 13 -22.81 16.66 25.33
N GLU A 14 -23.87 17.39 25.71
CA GLU A 14 -25.15 17.45 25.00
C GLU A 14 -25.06 18.23 23.68
N GLN A 15 -23.95 18.92 23.43
CA GLN A 15 -23.66 19.59 22.16
C GLN A 15 -23.09 18.66 21.08
N PHE A 16 -22.94 17.37 21.42
CA PHE A 16 -22.46 16.33 20.52
C PHE A 16 -23.54 15.28 20.30
N ALA A 17 -23.55 14.70 19.10
CA ALA A 17 -24.51 13.66 18.76
C ALA A 17 -24.20 12.31 19.45
N PHE A 18 -22.91 11.98 19.58
CA PHE A 18 -22.50 10.65 20.02
C PHE A 18 -21.41 10.69 21.08
N GLY A 19 -21.45 9.70 21.97
CA GLY A 19 -20.43 9.41 22.97
C GLY A 19 -19.75 8.07 22.72
N LEU A 20 -18.50 7.94 23.16
CA LEU A 20 -17.70 6.72 23.10
C LEU A 20 -16.98 6.55 24.45
N PRO A 21 -17.41 5.61 25.30
CA PRO A 21 -16.80 5.43 26.62
C PRO A 21 -15.40 4.85 26.48
N LEU A 22 -14.49 5.25 27.35
CA LEU A 22 -13.10 4.80 27.35
C LEU A 22 -12.80 3.96 28.60
N GLN A 23 -12.26 2.77 28.36
CA GLN A 23 -11.62 1.98 29.39
C GLN A 23 -10.14 2.35 29.42
N VAL A 24 -9.71 2.94 30.54
CA VAL A 24 -8.31 3.25 30.80
C VAL A 24 -7.77 2.24 31.81
N SER A 25 -6.57 1.73 31.56
CA SER A 25 -5.86 0.82 32.48
C SER A 25 -4.47 1.36 32.69
N GLY A 26 -4.00 1.35 33.95
CA GLY A 26 -2.75 1.99 34.35
C GLY A 26 -2.98 3.24 35.19
N GLY A 27 -1.89 3.91 35.55
CA GLY A 27 -1.88 5.13 36.37
C GLY A 27 -1.13 6.28 35.71
N GLN A 28 -0.86 6.20 34.40
CA GLN A 28 -0.17 7.25 33.66
C GLN A 28 -1.05 8.50 33.51
N ALA A 29 -0.39 9.65 33.37
CA ALA A 29 -1.09 10.91 33.16
C ALA A 29 -1.71 11.02 31.75
N PHE A 30 -1.12 10.38 30.74
CA PHE A 30 -1.61 10.44 29.37
C PHE A 30 -2.03 9.08 28.85
N TYR A 31 -3.12 9.11 28.08
CA TYR A 31 -3.65 7.96 27.38
C TYR A 31 -3.77 8.24 25.89
N GLU A 32 -3.69 7.17 25.09
CA GLU A 32 -3.87 7.19 23.65
C GLU A 32 -4.97 6.22 23.21
N LEU A 33 -5.86 6.71 22.35
CA LEU A 33 -6.92 5.95 21.71
C LEU A 33 -6.66 5.85 20.21
N GLU A 34 -6.76 4.64 19.64
CA GLU A 34 -6.95 4.48 18.20
C GLU A 34 -8.39 4.86 17.83
N LEU A 35 -8.60 5.87 16.99
CA LEU A 35 -9.96 6.27 16.65
C LEU A 35 -10.69 5.15 15.87
N PRO A 36 -11.86 4.68 16.34
CA PRO A 36 -12.65 3.69 15.61
C PRO A 36 -13.35 4.34 14.41
N LEU A 37 -13.74 3.51 13.44
CA LEU A 37 -14.45 3.94 12.23
C LEU A 37 -15.68 4.82 12.54
N ALA A 38 -16.42 4.49 13.61
CA ALA A 38 -17.62 5.20 14.02
C ALA A 38 -17.38 6.71 14.31
N VAL A 39 -16.20 7.09 14.82
CA VAL A 39 -15.87 8.50 15.07
C VAL A 39 -15.76 9.26 13.76
N TYR A 40 -15.07 8.71 12.76
CA TYR A 40 -14.99 9.32 11.42
C TYR A 40 -16.36 9.47 10.76
N GLN A 41 -17.27 8.51 11.01
CA GLN A 41 -18.60 8.52 10.42
C GLN A 41 -19.58 9.46 11.12
N GLY A 42 -19.37 9.71 12.43
CA GLY A 42 -20.17 10.66 13.21
C GLY A 42 -19.67 12.11 13.17
N CYS A 43 -18.37 12.34 13.07
CA CYS A 43 -17.79 13.68 12.95
C CYS A 43 -18.25 14.38 11.67
N GLN A 44 -18.61 15.66 11.77
CA GLN A 44 -19.00 16.54 10.67
C GLN A 44 -17.81 17.12 9.93
N ARG A 45 -16.68 17.26 10.61
CA ARG A 45 -15.51 17.92 10.06
C ARG A 45 -14.48 16.90 9.61
N ASP A 46 -13.83 17.17 8.48
CA ASP A 46 -12.75 16.32 8.01
C ASP A 46 -11.50 16.46 8.90
N ASP A 47 -11.31 17.58 9.59
CA ASP A 47 -10.25 17.74 10.59
C ASP A 47 -10.51 16.97 11.90
N LEU A 48 -11.73 16.44 12.10
CA LEU A 48 -12.24 15.85 13.34
C LEU A 48 -12.23 16.83 14.53
N GLY A 49 -12.27 18.14 14.27
CA GLY A 49 -12.25 19.19 15.28
C GLY A 49 -13.51 19.29 16.13
N ASP A 50 -14.56 18.56 15.77
CA ASP A 50 -15.83 18.43 16.48
C ASP A 50 -15.87 17.22 17.41
N LEU A 51 -14.70 16.82 17.94
CA LEU A 51 -14.58 15.86 19.04
C LEU A 51 -14.04 16.52 20.31
N ARG A 52 -14.41 15.99 21.47
CA ARG A 52 -13.82 16.34 22.77
C ARG A 52 -13.66 15.09 23.63
N VAL A 53 -12.69 15.10 24.54
CA VAL A 53 -12.59 14.12 25.62
C VAL A 53 -13.12 14.73 26.91
N PHE A 54 -14.03 14.03 27.57
CA PHE A 54 -14.65 14.43 28.82
C PHE A 54 -14.27 13.49 29.96
N ASN A 55 -14.19 14.02 31.18
CA ASN A 55 -14.12 13.24 32.41
C ASN A 55 -15.51 13.00 33.02
N SER A 56 -15.60 12.32 34.16
CA SER A 56 -16.89 11.96 34.78
C SER A 56 -17.72 13.15 35.26
N SER A 57 -17.09 14.31 35.45
CA SER A 57 -17.77 15.56 35.80
C SER A 57 -18.29 16.34 34.59
N GLY A 58 -18.20 15.78 33.38
CA GLY A 58 -18.61 16.48 32.15
C GLY A 58 -17.67 17.63 31.77
N LYS A 59 -16.45 17.67 32.31
CA LYS A 59 -15.44 18.68 31.94
C LYS A 59 -14.54 18.16 30.83
N VAL A 60 -14.29 19.00 29.82
CA VAL A 60 -13.32 18.72 28.76
C VAL A 60 -11.92 18.62 29.37
N VAL A 61 -11.19 17.56 29.04
CA VAL A 61 -9.77 17.40 29.40
C VAL A 61 -8.87 17.74 28.20
N PRO A 62 -7.61 18.16 28.42
CA PRO A 62 -6.68 18.43 27.31
C PRO A 62 -6.49 17.20 26.44
N HIS A 63 -6.65 17.36 25.13
CA HIS A 63 -6.51 16.29 24.14
C HIS A 63 -6.09 16.85 22.79
N ALA A 64 -5.49 16.00 21.96
CA ALA A 64 -5.08 16.36 20.62
C ALA A 64 -4.96 15.13 19.71
N LEU A 65 -5.12 15.36 18.40
CA LEU A 65 -5.00 14.32 17.37
C LEU A 65 -3.56 14.20 16.88
N ARG A 66 -3.03 12.98 16.96
CA ARG A 66 -1.74 12.58 16.41
C ARG A 66 -1.96 11.67 15.22
N ARG A 67 -1.46 12.07 14.05
CA ARG A 67 -1.30 11.14 12.94
C ARG A 67 -0.15 10.19 13.31
N PRO A 68 -0.33 8.86 13.23
CA PRO A 68 0.78 7.97 13.50
C PRO A 68 1.89 8.25 12.49
N ASP A 69 3.14 8.35 12.97
CA ASP A 69 4.29 8.58 12.11
C ASP A 69 4.43 7.45 11.10
N ASN A 70 4.17 7.75 9.83
CA ASN A 70 4.40 6.83 8.72
C ASN A 70 5.89 6.85 8.36
N LYS A 71 6.73 6.37 9.28
CA LYS A 71 8.16 6.23 9.02
C LYS A 71 8.66 4.80 9.20
N ARG A 72 8.00 3.82 8.57
CA ARG A 72 8.65 2.55 8.19
C ARG A 72 8.69 2.46 6.68
N VAL A 73 9.75 2.99 6.09
CA VAL A 73 10.07 2.71 4.69
C VAL A 73 10.81 1.37 4.70
N ARG A 74 10.12 0.30 4.32
CA ARG A 74 10.82 -0.85 3.73
C ARG A 74 11.04 -0.45 2.30
N GLN A 75 12.23 0.06 2.02
CA GLN A 75 12.61 0.40 0.67
C GLN A 75 13.20 -0.85 0.06
N ASP A 76 12.73 -1.21 -1.12
CA ASP A 76 13.49 -2.09 -1.99
C ASP A 76 14.70 -1.27 -2.42
N VAL A 77 15.88 -1.64 -1.93
CA VAL A 77 17.11 -0.97 -2.29
C VAL A 77 17.74 -1.77 -3.41
N ALA A 78 17.97 -1.11 -4.54
CA ALA A 78 18.80 -1.66 -5.59
C ALA A 78 20.23 -1.75 -5.08
N VAL A 79 20.70 -2.97 -4.87
CA VAL A 79 22.01 -3.19 -4.23
C VAL A 79 23.11 -3.29 -5.28
N SER A 80 22.82 -3.96 -6.40
CA SER A 80 23.85 -4.28 -7.39
C SER A 80 23.27 -4.67 -8.74
N VAL A 81 24.03 -4.39 -9.80
CA VAL A 81 23.78 -4.92 -11.14
C VAL A 81 24.48 -6.27 -11.24
N LEU A 82 23.76 -7.31 -11.64
CA LEU A 82 24.33 -8.65 -11.79
C LEU A 82 24.90 -8.83 -13.20
N PRO A 83 26.13 -9.34 -13.35
CA PRO A 83 26.58 -9.93 -14.60
C PRO A 83 25.64 -11.06 -15.01
N PHE A 84 25.26 -11.09 -16.28
CA PHE A 84 24.42 -12.14 -16.85
C PHE A 84 24.99 -12.62 -18.18
N PHE A 85 24.76 -13.89 -18.49
CA PHE A 85 25.29 -14.56 -19.68
C PHE A 85 24.17 -15.36 -20.36
N PRO A 86 23.91 -15.16 -21.67
CA PRO A 86 22.89 -15.93 -22.38
C PRO A 86 23.29 -17.40 -22.49
N LEU A 87 22.33 -18.29 -22.29
CA LEU A 87 22.49 -19.74 -22.48
C LEU A 87 21.91 -20.14 -23.82
N GLN A 88 22.65 -20.95 -24.59
CA GLN A 88 22.18 -21.48 -25.86
C GLN A 88 21.26 -22.68 -25.65
N ALA A 89 20.32 -22.92 -26.57
CA ALA A 89 19.44 -24.08 -26.51
C ALA A 89 20.18 -25.34 -26.99
N GLU A 90 20.15 -26.40 -26.18
CA GLU A 90 20.66 -27.71 -26.59
C GLU A 90 19.69 -28.40 -27.55
N ARG A 91 20.24 -29.05 -28.58
CA ARG A 91 19.58 -30.19 -29.24
C ARG A 91 20.04 -31.45 -28.52
N SER A 92 19.20 -31.91 -27.59
CA SER A 92 19.17 -33.23 -26.91
C SER A 92 20.47 -34.05 -26.87
N GLY A 93 20.99 -34.24 -25.66
CA GLY A 93 21.75 -35.45 -25.30
C GLY A 93 23.12 -35.17 -24.68
N ASP A 94 23.15 -35.29 -23.35
CA ASP A 94 24.30 -35.43 -22.44
C ASP A 94 25.40 -34.35 -22.41
N ASP A 95 25.59 -33.87 -21.18
CA ASP A 95 26.71 -33.12 -20.61
C ASP A 95 26.98 -31.68 -21.12
N LEU A 96 26.41 -30.72 -20.41
CA LEU A 96 26.75 -29.30 -20.52
C LEU A 96 28.17 -29.08 -19.97
N SER A 97 29.20 -29.13 -20.82
CA SER A 97 30.56 -28.78 -20.40
C SER A 97 30.69 -27.24 -20.28
N ILE A 98 30.36 -26.69 -19.11
CA ILE A 98 30.67 -25.29 -18.77
C ILE A 98 32.17 -25.22 -18.46
N HIS A 99 33.01 -24.72 -19.37
CA HIS A 99 34.41 -24.43 -19.07
C HIS A 99 34.53 -23.03 -18.48
N VAL A 100 34.82 -22.95 -17.18
CA VAL A 100 34.98 -21.70 -16.43
C VAL A 100 36.46 -21.38 -16.34
N GLU A 101 36.91 -20.30 -16.97
CA GLU A 101 38.29 -19.83 -16.84
C GLU A 101 38.34 -18.66 -15.85
N ARG A 102 39.04 -18.87 -14.73
CA ARG A 102 39.12 -17.89 -13.64
C ARG A 102 40.41 -17.09 -13.80
N THR A 103 40.30 -15.82 -14.21
CA THR A 103 41.47 -14.91 -14.26
C THR A 103 41.57 -14.10 -12.97
N LYS A 104 42.68 -13.36 -12.82
CA LYS A 104 42.90 -12.49 -11.65
C LYS A 104 41.98 -11.26 -11.64
N GLU A 105 41.36 -10.91 -12.77
CA GLU A 105 40.38 -9.81 -12.89
C GLU A 105 38.91 -10.23 -12.75
N GLY A 106 38.57 -11.52 -12.74
CA GLY A 106 37.18 -12.00 -12.63
C GLY A 106 36.92 -13.34 -13.32
N THR A 107 35.73 -13.89 -13.12
CA THR A 107 35.31 -15.16 -13.74
C THR A 107 34.86 -14.90 -15.18
N ILE A 108 35.59 -15.41 -16.18
CA ILE A 108 35.14 -15.42 -17.57
C ILE A 108 34.49 -16.77 -17.84
N VAL A 109 33.18 -16.78 -18.10
CA VAL A 109 32.45 -17.99 -18.51
C VAL A 109 32.41 -18.00 -20.03
N ASN A 110 33.32 -18.76 -20.67
CA ASN A 110 33.26 -19.02 -22.10
C ASN A 110 32.37 -20.26 -22.34
N VAL A 111 31.11 -20.05 -22.71
CA VAL A 111 30.24 -21.13 -23.16
C VAL A 111 30.53 -21.41 -24.64
N ARG A 112 31.33 -22.43 -24.94
CA ARG A 112 31.47 -22.94 -26.30
C ARG A 112 30.65 -24.22 -26.44
N ALA A 113 29.51 -24.14 -27.11
CA ALA A 113 28.89 -25.31 -27.71
C ALA A 113 29.82 -25.84 -28.81
N GLY A 114 29.98 -27.16 -28.90
CA GLY A 114 30.79 -27.81 -29.93
C GLY A 114 30.49 -27.22 -31.31
N GLN A 115 31.52 -26.73 -31.99
CA GLN A 115 31.38 -26.05 -33.28
C GLN A 115 30.69 -26.97 -34.29
N SER A 116 29.49 -26.58 -34.74
CA SER A 116 29.02 -26.87 -36.09
C SER A 116 27.89 -25.92 -36.51
N ALA A 117 28.17 -25.23 -37.63
CA ALA A 117 27.29 -24.48 -38.53
C ALA A 117 26.69 -23.14 -38.08
N VAL A 118 27.11 -22.12 -38.83
CA VAL A 118 26.62 -20.74 -38.87
C VAL A 118 25.18 -20.69 -39.39
N GLY A 119 24.28 -20.06 -38.63
CA GLY A 119 22.93 -19.67 -39.04
C GLY A 119 22.45 -18.49 -38.20
N GLN A 120 21.89 -17.45 -38.83
CA GLN A 120 21.60 -16.13 -38.26
C GLN A 120 20.51 -16.07 -37.16
N ASP A 121 20.02 -17.20 -36.66
CA ASP A 121 19.01 -17.30 -35.59
C ASP A 121 19.59 -17.64 -34.20
N ALA A 122 20.91 -17.56 -34.04
CA ALA A 122 21.66 -17.93 -32.83
C ALA A 122 21.39 -17.08 -31.55
N ASN A 123 20.36 -16.22 -31.56
CA ASN A 123 20.10 -15.24 -30.50
C ASN A 123 18.84 -15.54 -29.65
N ARG A 124 18.11 -16.62 -29.90
CA ARG A 124 16.98 -17.05 -29.04
C ARG A 124 17.44 -18.15 -28.09
N GLY A 125 18.20 -17.74 -27.07
CA GLY A 125 18.74 -18.62 -26.04
C GLY A 125 17.66 -19.38 -25.25
N SER A 126 18.07 -20.46 -24.59
CA SER A 126 17.22 -21.24 -23.68
C SER A 126 17.03 -20.58 -22.31
N GLY A 127 17.85 -19.56 -22.01
CA GLY A 127 17.85 -18.90 -20.70
C GLY A 127 19.04 -17.98 -20.47
N TYR A 128 19.28 -17.65 -19.21
CA TYR A 128 20.39 -16.81 -18.75
C TYR A 128 21.01 -17.39 -17.47
N LEU A 129 22.34 -17.31 -17.38
CA LEU A 129 23.10 -17.51 -16.15
C LEU A 129 23.39 -16.14 -15.51
N LEU A 130 23.17 -16.01 -14.20
CA LEU A 130 23.45 -14.80 -13.43
C LEU A 130 24.55 -15.08 -12.41
N ASP A 131 25.57 -14.22 -12.38
CA ASP A 131 26.64 -14.29 -11.38
C ASP A 131 26.30 -13.41 -10.18
N ALA A 132 25.94 -14.05 -9.07
CA ALA A 132 25.69 -13.42 -7.78
C ALA A 132 26.86 -13.63 -6.79
N SER A 133 28.00 -14.15 -7.27
CA SER A 133 29.07 -14.69 -6.42
C SER A 133 29.82 -13.63 -5.62
N HIS A 134 29.75 -12.37 -6.04
CA HIS A 134 30.31 -11.21 -5.36
C HIS A 134 29.37 -10.65 -4.28
N LEU A 135 28.11 -11.08 -4.22
CA LEU A 135 27.12 -10.54 -3.30
C LEU A 135 27.29 -11.10 -1.89
N LYS A 136 27.21 -10.20 -0.90
CA LYS A 136 27.22 -10.54 0.53
C LYS A 136 25.81 -10.62 1.14
N GLN A 137 24.84 -10.01 0.48
CA GLN A 137 23.46 -9.91 0.95
C GLN A 137 22.57 -10.96 0.27
N ARG A 138 21.47 -11.35 0.94
CA ARG A 138 20.45 -12.22 0.35
C ARG A 138 19.65 -11.46 -0.70
N ILE A 139 19.24 -12.17 -1.75
CA ILE A 139 18.50 -11.62 -2.89
C ILE A 139 17.00 -11.78 -2.62
N ASP A 140 16.27 -10.68 -2.48
CA ASP A 140 14.81 -10.73 -2.30
C ASP A 140 14.09 -10.70 -3.66
N TRP A 141 14.59 -9.93 -4.62
CA TRP A 141 14.07 -9.90 -5.99
C TRP A 141 15.16 -9.72 -7.05
N LEU A 142 14.84 -10.17 -8.26
CA LEU A 142 15.50 -9.76 -9.49
C LEU A 142 14.58 -8.80 -10.24
N GLU A 143 15.11 -7.67 -10.67
CA GLU A 143 14.46 -6.75 -11.59
C GLU A 143 15.17 -6.81 -12.95
N LEU A 144 14.41 -7.15 -13.98
CA LEU A 144 14.87 -7.45 -15.31
C LEU A 144 14.59 -6.23 -16.20
N LEU A 145 15.59 -5.77 -16.93
CA LEU A 145 15.41 -4.80 -18.00
C LEU A 145 15.55 -5.54 -19.32
N TRP A 146 14.57 -5.37 -20.19
CA TRP A 146 14.57 -5.91 -21.54
C TRP A 146 15.19 -4.92 -22.51
N THR A 147 15.81 -5.39 -23.58
CA THR A 147 16.12 -4.53 -24.73
C THR A 147 14.81 -4.14 -25.43
N ASP A 148 14.72 -2.93 -25.97
CA ASP A 148 13.53 -2.45 -26.71
C ASP A 148 13.32 -3.15 -28.08
N GLU A 149 14.22 -4.06 -28.46
CA GLU A 149 14.18 -4.83 -29.71
C GLU A 149 13.25 -6.06 -29.67
N ALA A 150 12.76 -6.47 -28.50
CA ALA A 150 11.85 -7.60 -28.39
C ALA A 150 10.43 -7.19 -28.83
N GLU A 151 9.69 -8.06 -29.52
CA GLU A 151 8.23 -7.93 -29.62
C GLU A 151 7.59 -8.13 -28.24
N ALA A 152 6.34 -7.67 -28.05
CA ALA A 152 5.59 -7.90 -26.82
C ALA A 152 5.51 -9.42 -26.53
N PHE A 153 5.84 -9.83 -25.30
CA PHE A 153 5.91 -11.24 -24.92
C PHE A 153 5.57 -11.46 -23.45
N LEU A 154 5.12 -12.67 -23.12
CA LEU A 154 5.08 -13.21 -21.77
C LEU A 154 5.65 -14.62 -21.78
N SER A 155 6.47 -14.95 -20.79
CA SER A 155 7.11 -16.26 -20.68
C SER A 155 7.12 -16.75 -19.24
N GLU A 156 6.80 -18.04 -19.05
CA GLU A 156 7.02 -18.71 -17.77
C GLU A 156 8.48 -19.14 -17.67
N VAL A 157 9.14 -18.69 -16.62
CA VAL A 157 10.56 -18.93 -16.38
C VAL A 157 10.74 -19.76 -15.12
N VAL A 158 11.58 -20.78 -15.22
CA VAL A 158 12.09 -21.58 -14.11
C VAL A 158 13.36 -20.93 -13.61
N VAL A 159 13.43 -20.71 -12.30
CA VAL A 159 14.62 -20.19 -11.62
C VAL A 159 15.25 -21.30 -10.82
N GLU A 160 16.54 -21.52 -11.07
CA GLU A 160 17.37 -22.48 -10.37
C GLU A 160 18.55 -21.76 -9.73
N THR A 161 19.18 -22.41 -8.74
CA THR A 161 20.33 -21.85 -8.06
C THR A 161 21.43 -22.88 -7.86
N SER A 162 22.67 -22.40 -7.79
CA SER A 162 23.87 -23.22 -7.63
C SER A 162 24.96 -22.48 -6.84
N HIS A 163 25.82 -23.23 -6.19
CA HIS A 163 27.05 -22.72 -5.54
C HIS A 163 28.30 -22.93 -6.39
N ASP A 164 28.26 -23.88 -7.34
CA ASP A 164 29.41 -24.45 -8.03
C ASP A 164 29.26 -24.49 -9.57
N LEU A 165 28.12 -24.02 -10.11
CA LEU A 165 27.71 -24.09 -11.53
C LEU A 165 27.42 -25.50 -12.06
N VAL A 166 27.60 -26.53 -11.23
CA VAL A 166 27.41 -27.95 -11.60
C VAL A 166 26.12 -28.48 -11.01
N SER A 167 25.95 -28.30 -9.69
CA SER A 167 24.80 -28.80 -8.94
C SER A 167 23.71 -27.73 -8.91
N TRP A 168 22.63 -27.95 -9.67
CA TRP A 168 21.51 -27.02 -9.78
C TRP A 168 20.31 -27.49 -8.96
N GLN A 169 19.73 -26.57 -8.19
CA GLN A 169 18.52 -26.82 -7.40
C GLN A 169 17.38 -25.89 -7.86
N PRO A 170 16.15 -26.40 -7.99
CA PRO A 170 15.00 -25.56 -8.30
C PRO A 170 14.74 -24.58 -7.16
N LEU A 171 14.47 -23.32 -7.50
CA LEU A 171 14.25 -22.25 -6.54
C LEU A 171 12.81 -21.71 -6.58
N THR A 172 12.32 -21.34 -7.76
CA THR A 172 10.95 -20.84 -7.97
C THR A 172 10.59 -20.83 -9.46
N THR A 173 9.34 -20.52 -9.78
CA THR A 173 8.86 -20.21 -11.13
C THR A 173 8.24 -18.82 -11.14
N ALA A 174 8.38 -18.08 -12.23
CA ALA A 174 7.78 -16.76 -12.40
C ALA A 174 7.28 -16.53 -13.83
N THR A 175 6.39 -15.56 -14.01
CA THR A 175 6.01 -15.06 -15.33
C THR A 175 6.70 -13.73 -15.55
N VAL A 176 7.39 -13.57 -16.68
CA VAL A 176 8.12 -12.35 -17.03
C VAL A 176 7.83 -11.92 -18.46
N GLY A 177 8.02 -10.63 -18.74
CA GLY A 177 7.89 -10.05 -20.05
C GLY A 177 7.15 -8.72 -20.02
N TRP A 178 6.61 -8.31 -21.15
CA TRP A 178 5.80 -7.13 -21.26
C TRP A 178 4.76 -7.25 -22.38
N LEU A 179 3.60 -6.63 -22.19
CA LEU A 179 2.54 -6.54 -23.18
C LEU A 179 2.24 -5.08 -23.49
N ARG A 180 1.84 -4.80 -24.73
CA ARG A 180 1.29 -3.50 -25.12
C ARG A 180 -0.08 -3.67 -25.74
N TYR A 181 -1.01 -2.83 -25.31
CA TYR A 181 -2.34 -2.72 -25.88
C TYR A 181 -2.72 -1.25 -25.97
N GLN A 182 -2.85 -0.72 -27.19
CA GLN A 182 -3.03 0.72 -27.45
C GLN A 182 -1.92 1.53 -26.73
N ASP A 183 -2.30 2.50 -25.90
CA ASP A 183 -1.37 3.35 -25.14
C ASP A 183 -0.93 2.73 -23.80
N PHE A 184 -1.40 1.53 -23.46
CA PHE A 184 -1.09 0.87 -22.19
C PHE A 184 0.01 -0.18 -22.34
N ARG A 185 0.95 -0.17 -21.40
CA ARG A 185 2.02 -1.16 -21.27
C ARG A 185 1.92 -1.86 -19.92
N LEU A 186 1.90 -3.19 -19.95
CA LEU A 186 2.04 -4.03 -18.76
C LEU A 186 3.46 -4.57 -18.75
N ASP A 187 4.21 -4.30 -17.68
CA ASP A 187 5.54 -4.85 -17.47
C ASP A 187 5.52 -5.87 -16.33
N GLN A 188 5.90 -7.11 -16.63
CA GLN A 188 6.19 -8.16 -15.66
C GLN A 188 7.70 -8.37 -15.63
N ASN A 189 8.39 -7.46 -14.96
CA ASN A 189 9.84 -7.37 -15.01
C ASN A 189 10.52 -7.79 -13.70
N ARG A 190 9.78 -8.33 -12.74
CA ARG A 190 10.29 -8.65 -11.40
C ARG A 190 10.02 -10.09 -11.00
N ILE A 191 11.05 -10.78 -10.52
CA ILE A 191 10.98 -12.13 -9.97
C ILE A 191 11.22 -12.06 -8.46
N SER A 192 10.29 -12.59 -7.66
CA SER A 192 10.49 -12.76 -6.22
C SER A 192 11.24 -14.05 -5.92
N LEU A 193 12.27 -13.96 -5.08
CA LEU A 193 13.10 -15.08 -4.70
C LEU A 193 12.95 -15.40 -3.21
N PRO A 194 13.02 -16.68 -2.81
CA PRO A 194 12.95 -17.10 -1.41
C PRO A 194 14.30 -16.88 -0.69
N ARG A 195 14.98 -15.77 -0.97
CA ARG A 195 16.24 -15.35 -0.34
C ARG A 195 17.34 -16.42 -0.43
N PRO A 196 17.70 -16.89 -1.64
CA PRO A 196 18.75 -17.90 -1.79
C PRO A 196 20.06 -17.40 -1.19
N ASN A 197 20.74 -18.29 -0.47
CA ASN A 197 22.15 -18.14 -0.16
C ASN A 197 22.92 -18.90 -1.22
N SER A 198 23.18 -18.31 -2.38
CA SER A 198 23.82 -19.02 -3.49
C SER A 198 24.57 -18.05 -4.39
N ARG A 199 25.59 -18.58 -5.07
CA ARG A 199 26.54 -17.77 -5.87
C ARG A 199 26.07 -17.58 -7.30
N TYR A 200 25.24 -18.48 -7.80
CA TYR A 200 24.77 -18.48 -9.18
C TYR A 200 23.28 -18.73 -9.25
N LEU A 201 22.62 -18.06 -10.20
CA LEU A 201 21.21 -18.26 -10.53
C LEU A 201 21.09 -18.56 -12.01
N ARG A 202 20.15 -19.42 -12.39
CA ARG A 202 19.86 -19.73 -13.78
C ARG A 202 18.39 -19.51 -14.04
N LEU A 203 18.09 -18.70 -15.04
CA LEU A 203 16.74 -18.45 -15.54
C LEU A 203 16.59 -19.26 -16.82
N ARG A 204 15.57 -20.13 -16.91
CA ARG A 204 15.27 -20.89 -18.14
C ARG A 204 13.82 -20.70 -18.53
N GLY A 205 13.54 -20.61 -19.82
CA GLY A 205 12.16 -20.75 -20.27
C GLY A 205 11.64 -22.14 -19.93
N LYS A 206 10.42 -22.24 -19.40
CA LYS A 206 9.84 -23.54 -19.02
C LYS A 206 9.74 -24.51 -20.19
N ASP A 207 9.42 -23.99 -21.38
CA ASP A 207 9.33 -24.78 -22.62
C ASP A 207 10.67 -24.87 -23.36
N GLY A 208 11.78 -24.65 -22.66
CA GLY A 208 13.14 -24.67 -23.23
C GLY A 208 13.50 -23.45 -24.08
N ARG A 209 12.59 -22.46 -24.20
CA ARG A 209 12.80 -21.21 -24.92
C ARG A 209 12.58 -20.01 -24.00
N PHE A 210 13.58 -19.15 -23.88
CA PHE A 210 13.43 -17.90 -23.13
C PHE A 210 13.05 -16.78 -24.10
N ALA A 211 11.84 -16.24 -23.95
CA ALA A 211 11.41 -15.09 -24.75
C ALA A 211 12.01 -13.80 -24.16
N GLY A 212 12.48 -12.90 -25.03
CA GLY A 212 13.05 -11.61 -24.64
C GLY A 212 14.56 -11.61 -24.44
N THR A 213 15.17 -10.48 -24.79
CA THR A 213 16.60 -10.23 -24.62
C THR A 213 16.83 -9.35 -23.39
N LEU A 214 17.64 -9.83 -22.43
CA LEU A 214 17.98 -9.05 -21.24
C LEU A 214 18.99 -7.96 -21.60
N ALA A 215 18.67 -6.72 -21.24
CA ALA A 215 19.59 -5.58 -21.28
C ALA A 215 20.32 -5.42 -19.94
N LYS A 216 19.64 -5.69 -18.82
CA LYS A 216 20.20 -5.54 -17.46
C LYS A 216 19.46 -6.42 -16.47
N VAL A 217 20.19 -6.89 -15.46
CA VAL A 217 19.59 -7.54 -14.28
C VAL A 217 20.03 -6.78 -13.04
N THR A 218 19.07 -6.31 -12.25
CA THR A 218 19.31 -5.61 -10.98
C THR A 218 18.83 -6.48 -9.83
N MET A 219 19.67 -6.62 -8.82
CA MET A 219 19.29 -7.26 -7.57
C MET A 219 18.68 -6.24 -6.61
N LEU A 220 17.53 -6.59 -6.04
CA LEU A 220 16.88 -5.83 -4.99
C LEU A 220 16.92 -6.62 -3.67
N THR A 221 17.26 -5.92 -2.58
CA THR A 221 17.15 -6.44 -1.21
C THR A 221 16.15 -5.64 -0.42
N ARG A 222 15.61 -6.24 0.65
CA ARG A 222 14.88 -5.50 1.67
C ARG A 222 15.84 -4.94 2.70
N GLU A 223 15.96 -3.62 2.75
CA GLU A 223 16.51 -2.96 3.93
C GLU A 223 15.37 -2.64 4.91
N SER A 224 15.45 -3.18 6.12
CA SER A 224 14.43 -2.93 7.15
C SER A 224 14.94 -1.88 8.15
N SER A 225 14.45 -0.65 8.04
CA SER A 225 14.37 0.23 9.21
C SER A 225 13.09 -0.14 9.98
N ILE A 226 13.21 -0.62 11.21
CA ILE A 226 12.10 -1.18 12.00
C ILE A 226 11.43 -0.07 12.88
N VAL A 227 10.74 0.93 12.31
CA VAL A 227 9.72 1.76 13.04
C VAL A 227 8.27 1.23 12.94
N ALA A 228 7.63 0.68 13.97
CA ALA A 228 6.35 -0.07 13.86
C ALA A 228 5.37 0.50 12.82
N GLN A 229 5.08 -0.24 11.73
CA GLN A 229 4.08 0.24 10.75
C GLN A 229 2.73 0.28 11.45
N PRO A 230 2.04 1.42 11.46
CA PRO A 230 0.66 1.49 11.90
C PRO A 230 -0.15 0.49 11.07
N LYS A 231 -0.95 -0.37 11.73
CA LYS A 231 -1.77 -1.35 11.01
C LYS A 231 -2.82 -0.60 10.20
N LEU A 232 -2.75 -0.71 8.86
CA LEU A 232 -3.81 -0.22 7.99
C LEU A 232 -5.10 -1.02 8.26
N LYS A 233 -6.22 -0.31 8.28
CA LYS A 233 -7.56 -0.91 8.31
C LYS A 233 -8.14 -0.92 6.91
N ARG A 234 -8.96 -1.93 6.64
CA ARG A 234 -9.68 -2.10 5.39
C ARG A 234 -11.13 -1.68 5.58
N LEU A 235 -11.64 -0.88 4.65
CA LEU A 235 -13.05 -0.57 4.51
C LEU A 235 -13.51 -0.93 3.11
N THR A 236 -14.42 -1.88 2.99
CA THR A 236 -14.96 -2.28 1.71
C THR A 236 -16.35 -1.70 1.49
N ARG A 237 -16.60 -1.14 0.31
CA ARG A 237 -17.87 -0.52 -0.07
C ARG A 237 -18.25 -0.91 -1.49
N ARG A 238 -19.51 -1.26 -1.70
CA ARG A 238 -20.09 -1.34 -3.04
C ARG A 238 -20.43 0.08 -3.50
N ALA A 239 -20.21 0.35 -4.77
CA ALA A 239 -20.59 1.62 -5.35
C ALA A 239 -22.10 1.66 -5.67
N THR A 240 -22.66 2.85 -5.63
CA THR A 240 -23.99 3.18 -6.13
C THR A 240 -23.86 3.72 -7.55
N ARG A 241 -24.63 3.19 -8.49
CA ARG A 241 -24.66 3.70 -9.86
C ARG A 241 -25.36 5.06 -9.89
N LEU A 242 -24.70 6.09 -10.42
CA LEU A 242 -25.27 7.41 -10.65
C LEU A 242 -25.73 7.59 -12.10
N SER A 243 -24.98 7.02 -13.04
CA SER A 243 -25.32 6.94 -14.46
C SER A 243 -24.69 5.69 -15.06
N GLU A 244 -24.86 5.46 -16.37
CA GLU A 244 -24.28 4.29 -17.06
C GLU A 244 -22.79 4.10 -16.78
N ASN A 245 -22.03 5.20 -16.78
CA ASN A 245 -20.57 5.19 -16.65
C ASN A 245 -20.05 5.84 -15.37
N LYS A 246 -20.93 6.24 -14.43
CA LYS A 246 -20.52 6.91 -13.20
C LYS A 246 -21.06 6.19 -11.97
N TYR A 247 -20.18 5.93 -11.02
CA TYR A 247 -20.50 5.28 -9.76
C TYR A 247 -19.98 6.12 -8.59
N ARG A 248 -20.70 6.11 -7.48
CA ARG A 248 -20.37 6.84 -6.26
C ARG A 248 -20.24 5.91 -5.07
N ILE A 249 -19.27 6.20 -4.23
CA ILE A 249 -19.01 5.52 -2.97
C ILE A 249 -19.06 6.57 -1.88
N ASP A 250 -19.95 6.36 -0.91
CA ASP A 250 -19.93 7.10 0.36
C ASP A 250 -19.26 6.24 1.43
N LEU A 251 -18.14 6.73 1.98
CA LEU A 251 -17.46 6.06 3.08
C LEU A 251 -18.20 6.21 4.43
N GLY A 252 -19.19 7.12 4.49
CA GLY A 252 -19.96 7.52 5.66
C GLY A 252 -19.23 8.56 6.53
N GLY A 253 -17.97 8.87 6.21
CA GLY A 253 -17.10 9.74 6.99
C GLY A 253 -15.80 10.09 6.25
N ALA A 254 -15.05 11.06 6.74
CA ALA A 254 -13.84 11.56 6.09
C ALA A 254 -12.59 10.78 6.56
N LEU A 255 -12.29 9.64 5.94
CA LEU A 255 -11.17 8.78 6.35
C LEU A 255 -9.83 9.19 5.73
N PRO A 256 -8.70 9.01 6.44
CA PRO A 256 -7.35 9.17 5.89
C PRO A 256 -6.98 7.96 5.01
N VAL A 257 -7.56 7.89 3.82
CA VAL A 257 -7.30 6.83 2.83
C VAL A 257 -5.86 6.92 2.29
N SER A 258 -5.18 5.78 2.21
CA SER A 258 -3.80 5.63 1.71
C SER A 258 -3.73 4.83 0.42
N SER A 259 -4.61 3.84 0.25
CA SER A 259 -4.76 3.12 -1.02
C SER A 259 -6.19 2.68 -1.28
N VAL A 260 -6.48 2.47 -2.56
CA VAL A 260 -7.80 2.05 -3.06
C VAL A 260 -7.62 0.89 -4.02
N SER A 261 -8.37 -0.19 -3.85
CA SER A 261 -8.47 -1.25 -4.86
C SER A 261 -9.83 -1.18 -5.52
N VAL A 262 -9.87 -1.00 -6.84
CA VAL A 262 -11.09 -1.14 -7.63
C VAL A 262 -11.27 -2.63 -7.94
N LYS A 263 -12.44 -3.18 -7.60
CA LYS A 263 -12.80 -4.59 -7.83
C LYS A 263 -13.98 -4.65 -8.79
N LEU A 264 -13.69 -4.89 -10.07
CA LEU A 264 -14.73 -5.23 -11.04
C LEU A 264 -15.30 -6.61 -10.67
N GLN A 265 -16.62 -6.72 -10.63
CA GLN A 265 -17.30 -7.91 -10.11
C GLN A 265 -17.53 -8.98 -11.18
N ASP A 266 -17.69 -8.55 -12.44
CA ASP A 266 -17.87 -9.44 -13.57
C ASP A 266 -16.53 -10.09 -13.95
N LYS A 267 -16.55 -11.40 -14.20
CA LYS A 267 -15.39 -12.12 -14.72
C LYS A 267 -15.09 -11.66 -16.14
N ASN A 268 -13.81 -11.59 -16.47
CA ASN A 268 -13.30 -11.16 -17.78
C ASN A 268 -13.80 -9.76 -18.16
N SER A 269 -13.77 -8.84 -17.20
CA SER A 269 -14.12 -7.43 -17.39
C SER A 269 -12.88 -6.55 -17.35
N LEU A 270 -12.89 -5.48 -18.14
CA LEU A 270 -11.85 -4.47 -18.18
C LEU A 270 -12.47 -3.11 -18.53
N ALA A 271 -11.98 -2.04 -17.90
CA ALA A 271 -12.43 -0.69 -18.17
C ALA A 271 -11.32 0.32 -17.85
N THR A 272 -11.14 1.33 -18.70
CA THR A 272 -10.37 2.52 -18.33
C THR A 272 -11.24 3.36 -17.42
N VAL A 273 -10.74 3.65 -16.22
CA VAL A 273 -11.48 4.37 -15.20
C VAL A 273 -10.68 5.54 -14.65
N ARG A 274 -11.41 6.58 -14.24
CA ARG A 274 -10.89 7.71 -13.47
C ARG A 274 -11.51 7.69 -12.08
N LEU A 275 -10.66 7.79 -11.06
CA LEU A 275 -11.06 7.87 -9.66
C LEU A 275 -10.90 9.33 -9.18
N SER A 276 -11.95 9.88 -8.60
CA SER A 276 -11.93 11.19 -7.95
C SER A 276 -12.51 11.11 -6.54
N SER A 277 -12.27 12.14 -5.72
CA SER A 277 -12.78 12.20 -4.35
C SER A 277 -13.14 13.63 -3.95
N ALA A 278 -14.12 13.78 -3.07
CA ALA A 278 -14.66 15.05 -2.62
C ALA A 278 -15.00 15.02 -1.11
N ARG A 279 -14.99 16.20 -0.47
CA ARG A 279 -15.38 16.32 0.95
C ARG A 279 -16.88 16.12 1.10
N ASN A 280 -17.67 16.86 0.32
CA ASN A 280 -19.12 16.78 0.26
C ASN A 280 -19.60 16.29 -1.10
N GLU A 281 -20.88 15.92 -1.18
CA GLU A 281 -21.47 15.35 -2.39
C GLU A 281 -21.47 16.31 -3.60
N LYS A 282 -21.60 17.61 -3.30
CA LYS A 282 -21.70 18.70 -4.28
C LYS A 282 -20.36 19.35 -4.62
N ASP A 283 -19.29 19.03 -3.86
CA ASP A 283 -17.98 19.63 -4.11
C ASP A 283 -17.38 19.11 -5.41
N PRO A 284 -16.56 19.92 -6.11
CA PRO A 284 -15.84 19.44 -7.27
C PRO A 284 -14.91 18.27 -6.89
N GLY A 285 -14.97 17.20 -7.68
CA GLY A 285 -14.14 16.02 -7.46
C GLY A 285 -12.66 16.31 -7.71
N VAL A 286 -11.81 16.00 -6.73
CA VAL A 286 -10.35 16.05 -6.88
C VAL A 286 -9.89 14.75 -7.54
N HIS A 287 -9.20 14.84 -8.68
CA HIS A 287 -8.61 13.69 -9.35
C HIS A 287 -7.62 12.95 -8.42
N ARG A 288 -7.69 11.62 -8.43
CA ARG A 288 -6.86 10.74 -7.58
C ARG A 288 -6.03 9.76 -8.37
N TRP A 289 -6.62 9.21 -9.43
CA TRP A 289 -5.96 8.24 -10.30
C TRP A 289 -6.76 8.06 -11.59
N GLN A 290 -6.09 7.58 -12.64
CA GLN A 290 -6.72 7.10 -13.87
C GLN A 290 -5.89 5.96 -14.45
N GLY A 291 -6.56 4.95 -15.00
CA GLY A 291 -5.90 3.81 -15.61
C GLY A 291 -6.86 2.63 -15.82
N LEU A 292 -6.29 1.46 -16.08
CA LEU A 292 -7.06 0.25 -16.38
C LEU A 292 -7.46 -0.49 -15.09
N ALA A 293 -8.76 -0.68 -14.88
CA ALA A 293 -9.30 -1.63 -13.92
C ALA A 293 -9.68 -2.91 -14.66
N TYR A 294 -9.40 -4.08 -14.07
CA TYR A 294 -9.64 -5.36 -14.72
C TYR A 294 -9.84 -6.49 -13.71
N ASN A 295 -10.62 -7.48 -14.13
CA ASN A 295 -10.81 -8.78 -13.49
C ASN A 295 -10.80 -9.85 -14.59
N ILE A 296 -9.66 -10.49 -14.80
CA ILE A 296 -9.44 -11.41 -15.93
C ILE A 296 -9.15 -12.80 -15.37
N SER A 297 -9.82 -13.82 -15.90
CA SER A 297 -9.47 -15.22 -15.64
C SER A 297 -8.50 -15.69 -16.71
N LEU A 298 -7.26 -15.98 -16.31
CA LEU A 298 -6.19 -16.48 -17.17
C LEU A 298 -5.65 -17.78 -16.59
N ASP A 299 -5.67 -18.87 -17.37
CA ASP A 299 -5.17 -20.20 -16.98
C ASP A 299 -5.69 -20.70 -15.62
N GLY A 300 -6.99 -20.47 -15.36
CA GLY A 300 -7.64 -20.86 -14.11
C GLY A 300 -7.31 -19.96 -12.90
N ARG A 301 -6.55 -18.87 -13.10
CA ARG A 301 -6.24 -17.87 -12.06
C ARG A 301 -6.94 -16.55 -12.35
N THR A 302 -7.39 -15.87 -11.31
CA THR A 302 -7.94 -14.52 -11.42
C THR A 302 -6.83 -13.48 -11.26
N VAL A 303 -6.73 -12.59 -12.23
CA VAL A 303 -5.81 -11.45 -12.25
C VAL A 303 -6.63 -10.18 -12.12
N GLU A 304 -6.35 -9.38 -11.09
CA GLU A 304 -7.01 -8.12 -10.81
C GLU A 304 -5.99 -6.99 -10.75
N ASN A 305 -6.44 -5.75 -10.97
CA ASN A 305 -5.55 -4.59 -10.82
C ASN A 305 -5.00 -4.47 -9.38
N PRO A 306 -3.74 -4.06 -9.22
CA PRO A 306 -3.15 -3.84 -7.90
C PRO A 306 -3.83 -2.69 -7.15
N ALA A 307 -3.55 -2.60 -5.84
CA ALA A 307 -3.99 -1.46 -5.03
C ALA A 307 -3.34 -0.17 -5.53
N ILE A 308 -4.16 0.87 -5.72
CA ILE A 308 -3.76 2.19 -6.17
C ILE A 308 -3.34 3.01 -4.97
N SER A 309 -2.09 3.46 -4.93
CA SER A 309 -1.61 4.40 -3.91
C SER A 309 -2.16 5.80 -4.18
N VAL A 310 -2.69 6.47 -3.15
CA VAL A 310 -3.27 7.80 -3.28
C VAL A 310 -2.75 8.75 -2.20
N THR A 311 -2.51 10.01 -2.56
CA THR A 311 -2.02 11.03 -1.61
C THR A 311 -3.03 11.26 -0.48
N THR A 312 -2.75 10.84 0.76
CA THR A 312 -3.73 10.85 1.84
C THR A 312 -4.46 12.20 2.02
N ARG A 313 -5.78 12.16 1.84
CA ARG A 313 -6.73 13.26 2.07
C ARG A 313 -7.99 12.69 2.72
N ARG A 314 -8.60 13.45 3.62
CA ARG A 314 -9.83 13.06 4.31
C ARG A 314 -11.04 13.50 3.48
N HIS A 315 -11.40 12.69 2.50
CA HIS A 315 -12.57 12.87 1.65
C HIS A 315 -13.56 11.73 1.89
N ARG A 316 -14.85 12.06 1.97
CA ARG A 316 -15.93 11.12 2.24
C ARG A 316 -16.47 10.46 0.98
N PHE A 317 -16.65 11.26 -0.07
CA PHE A 317 -17.25 10.82 -1.31
C PHE A 317 -16.16 10.48 -2.33
N TRP A 318 -16.34 9.38 -3.03
CA TRP A 318 -15.45 8.91 -4.09
C TRP A 318 -16.28 8.57 -5.32
N ASP A 319 -15.88 9.07 -6.47
CA ASP A 319 -16.53 8.79 -7.74
C ASP A 319 -15.59 7.96 -8.62
N LEU A 320 -16.11 6.87 -9.17
CA LEU A 320 -15.47 6.08 -10.22
C LEU A 320 -16.19 6.39 -11.54
N GLN A 321 -15.47 7.00 -12.48
CA GLN A 321 -15.94 7.28 -13.83
C GLN A 321 -15.32 6.26 -14.78
N VAL A 322 -16.14 5.51 -15.50
CA VAL A 322 -15.71 4.70 -16.65
C VAL A 322 -15.54 5.65 -17.83
N GLU A 323 -14.34 5.68 -18.40
CA GLU A 323 -14.00 6.51 -19.57
C GLU A 323 -14.13 5.71 -20.87
N LYS A 324 -13.67 4.45 -20.85
CA LYS A 324 -13.71 3.54 -21.99
C LYS A 324 -13.92 2.11 -21.51
N SER A 325 -14.87 1.41 -22.14
CA SER A 325 -15.12 -0.01 -21.92
C SER A 325 -15.72 -0.59 -23.20
N GLU A 326 -15.31 -1.81 -23.59
CA GLU A 326 -15.90 -2.55 -24.72
C GLU A 326 -17.35 -2.95 -24.42
N THR A 327 -17.62 -3.29 -23.15
CA THR A 327 -18.94 -3.64 -22.64
C THR A 327 -19.24 -2.83 -21.38
N PRO A 328 -20.45 -2.27 -21.22
CA PRO A 328 -20.85 -1.64 -19.96
C PRO A 328 -20.68 -2.62 -18.79
N LEU A 329 -20.28 -2.12 -17.63
CA LEU A 329 -20.21 -2.95 -16.42
C LEU A 329 -21.63 -3.37 -16.03
N ALA A 330 -21.91 -4.67 -16.01
CA ALA A 330 -23.22 -5.18 -15.65
C ALA A 330 -23.44 -5.07 -14.13
N VAL A 331 -22.41 -5.44 -13.36
CA VAL A 331 -22.43 -5.35 -11.90
C VAL A 331 -21.64 -4.13 -11.42
N VAL A 332 -22.22 -3.40 -10.47
CA VAL A 332 -21.57 -2.23 -9.85
C VAL A 332 -20.24 -2.64 -9.19
N PRO A 333 -19.16 -1.86 -9.36
CA PRO A 333 -17.88 -2.20 -8.79
C PRO A 333 -17.89 -2.09 -7.26
N GLN A 334 -17.00 -2.85 -6.63
CA GLN A 334 -16.68 -2.74 -5.21
C GLN A 334 -15.32 -2.07 -5.07
N LEU A 335 -15.17 -1.20 -4.09
CA LEU A 335 -13.90 -0.58 -3.77
C LEU A 335 -13.46 -0.98 -2.36
N GLU A 336 -12.18 -1.32 -2.23
CA GLU A 336 -11.52 -1.53 -0.93
C GLU A 336 -10.61 -0.36 -0.62
N PHE A 337 -10.85 0.30 0.51
CA PHE A 337 -10.09 1.44 0.98
C PHE A 337 -9.20 1.03 2.14
N MET A 338 -7.89 1.17 1.97
CA MET A 338 -6.94 1.00 3.05
C MET A 338 -6.68 2.36 3.69
N TRP A 339 -6.93 2.47 4.98
CA TRP A 339 -6.82 3.73 5.72
C TRP A 339 -6.13 3.50 7.05
N GLN A 340 -5.59 4.58 7.61
CA GLN A 340 -4.84 4.52 8.85
C GLN A 340 -5.53 5.35 9.93
N PRO A 341 -6.01 4.74 11.02
CA PRO A 341 -6.59 5.48 12.12
C PRO A 341 -5.62 6.50 12.73
N ASP A 342 -6.16 7.69 12.99
CA ASP A 342 -5.54 8.69 13.83
C ASP A 342 -5.51 8.21 15.28
N ARG A 343 -4.57 8.76 16.04
CA ARG A 343 -4.49 8.58 17.49
C ARG A 343 -5.02 9.81 18.19
N LEU A 344 -5.88 9.62 19.18
CA LEU A 344 -6.31 10.68 20.08
C LEU A 344 -5.55 10.53 21.38
N VAL A 345 -4.72 11.52 21.72
CA VAL A 345 -3.97 11.56 22.98
C VAL A 345 -4.65 12.53 23.92
N PHE A 346 -4.82 12.17 25.20
CA PHE A 346 -5.42 13.04 26.20
C PHE A 346 -4.75 12.94 27.57
N LEU A 347 -4.80 14.02 28.33
CA LEU A 347 -4.38 14.12 29.72
C LEU A 347 -5.56 13.71 30.63
N ALA A 348 -5.36 12.71 31.50
CA ALA A 348 -6.35 12.20 32.44
C ALA A 348 -6.58 13.16 33.62
N GLN A 349 -7.09 14.36 33.33
CA GLN A 349 -7.38 15.38 34.33
C GLN A 349 -8.76 15.16 34.98
N GLY A 350 -8.79 15.10 36.31
CA GLY A 350 -9.98 14.78 37.09
C GLY A 350 -10.29 13.27 37.08
N SER A 351 -11.42 12.87 37.66
CA SER A 351 -11.76 11.44 37.82
C SER A 351 -12.38 10.85 36.54
N GLY A 352 -12.07 9.58 36.25
CA GLY A 352 -12.83 8.80 35.28
C GLY A 352 -14.24 8.43 35.77
N PRO A 353 -15.06 7.76 34.95
CA PRO A 353 -14.75 7.32 33.58
C PRO A 353 -14.57 8.49 32.60
N TYR A 354 -13.73 8.27 31.58
CA TYR A 354 -13.55 9.22 30.47
C TYR A 354 -14.35 8.75 29.25
N PHE A 355 -14.76 9.68 28.41
CA PHE A 355 -15.41 9.37 27.13
C PHE A 355 -15.07 10.40 26.05
N VAL A 356 -15.11 9.98 24.78
CA VAL A 356 -15.04 10.89 23.64
C VAL A 356 -16.45 11.27 23.24
N ALA A 357 -16.76 12.56 23.17
CA ALA A 357 -17.95 13.06 22.51
C ALA A 357 -17.59 13.55 21.11
N TYR A 358 -18.41 13.28 20.10
CA TYR A 358 -18.13 13.62 18.71
C TYR A 358 -19.39 13.83 17.88
N GLY A 359 -19.25 14.57 16.78
CA GLY A 359 -20.36 14.91 15.88
C GLY A 359 -21.07 16.17 16.38
N SER A 360 -20.58 17.33 15.97
CA SER A 360 -21.19 18.62 16.30
C SER A 360 -21.10 19.58 15.12
N ASN A 361 -22.19 20.27 14.81
CA ASN A 361 -22.31 21.26 13.74
C ASN A 361 -21.98 22.70 14.22
N THR A 362 -21.87 22.93 15.53
CA THR A 362 -21.66 24.27 16.11
C THR A 362 -20.25 24.51 16.65
N LEU A 363 -19.48 23.44 16.90
CA LEU A 363 -18.19 23.54 17.58
C LEU A 363 -17.00 23.74 16.63
N ALA A 364 -16.11 24.66 17.02
CA ALA A 364 -14.82 24.87 16.36
C ALA A 364 -13.76 23.83 16.81
N PRO A 365 -12.68 23.61 16.04
CA PRO A 365 -11.57 22.75 16.44
C PRO A 365 -10.91 23.17 17.76
N THR A 366 -10.34 22.21 18.49
CA THR A 366 -9.47 22.52 19.63
C THR A 366 -8.17 23.18 19.17
N THR A 367 -7.72 24.19 19.90
CA THR A 367 -6.44 24.88 19.66
C THR A 367 -5.23 24.17 20.29
N PHE A 368 -5.43 23.08 21.03
CA PHE A 368 -4.36 22.36 21.72
C PHE A 368 -3.60 21.42 20.76
N HIS A 369 -2.27 21.58 20.68
CA HIS A 369 -1.41 20.76 19.83
C HIS A 369 -0.81 19.57 20.60
N VAL A 370 -0.67 18.42 19.92
CA VAL A 370 -0.08 17.20 20.51
C VAL A 370 1.34 17.46 21.04
N ASP A 371 2.16 18.22 20.31
CA ASP A 371 3.54 18.52 20.74
C ASP A 371 3.58 19.24 22.07
N SER A 372 2.60 20.11 22.35
CA SER A 372 2.47 20.79 23.64
C SER A 372 2.12 19.80 24.77
N LEU A 373 1.32 18.76 24.49
CA LEU A 373 1.03 17.70 25.46
C LEU A 373 2.25 16.80 25.71
N LEU A 374 2.98 16.43 24.65
CA LEU A 374 4.14 15.55 24.76
C LEU A 374 5.34 16.24 25.43
N ARG A 375 5.52 17.56 25.23
CA ARG A 375 6.58 18.37 25.86
C ARG A 375 6.42 18.56 27.37
N LEU A 376 5.24 18.32 27.94
CA LEU A 376 5.03 18.34 29.40
C LEU A 376 5.77 17.19 30.12
N SER A 377 6.41 16.28 29.37
CA SER A 377 7.07 15.07 29.89
C SER A 377 8.57 15.24 30.28
N GLY A 378 9.08 16.47 30.39
CA GLY A 378 10.38 16.79 31.00
C GLY A 378 11.52 17.21 30.03
N PRO A 379 12.62 17.81 30.54
CA PRO A 379 13.60 18.55 29.74
C PRO A 379 14.55 17.69 28.88
N ASP A 380 14.68 16.39 29.18
CA ASP A 380 15.75 15.57 28.61
C ASP A 380 15.41 14.87 27.28
N GLY A 381 14.20 15.01 26.73
CA GLY A 381 13.90 14.68 25.32
C GLY A 381 14.25 13.27 24.78
N GLN A 382 14.80 12.36 25.58
CA GLN A 382 15.47 11.15 25.11
C GLN A 382 14.91 9.85 25.72
N LYS A 383 13.92 9.93 26.63
CA LYS A 383 13.03 8.81 26.92
C LYS A 383 11.74 9.03 26.15
N SER A 384 11.47 8.16 25.18
CA SER A 384 10.23 8.18 24.40
C SER A 384 9.01 8.12 25.34
N PHE A 385 8.40 9.25 25.61
CA PHE A 385 7.14 9.29 26.35
C PHE A 385 6.09 8.51 25.56
N LYS A 386 5.54 7.46 26.16
CA LYS A 386 4.57 6.56 25.54
C LYS A 386 3.29 6.59 26.37
N PRO A 387 2.19 7.22 25.88
CA PRO A 387 0.90 7.17 26.55
C PRO A 387 0.43 5.73 26.76
N ASP A 388 -0.30 5.49 27.84
CA ASP A 388 -1.01 4.22 28.06
C ASP A 388 -2.17 4.07 27.08
N VAL A 389 -2.60 2.85 26.79
CA VAL A 389 -3.67 2.62 25.80
C VAL A 389 -5.04 2.81 26.45
N ALA A 390 -5.89 3.64 25.84
CA ALA A 390 -7.32 3.69 26.12
C ALA A 390 -8.08 2.79 25.13
N VAL A 391 -8.94 1.92 25.64
CA VAL A 391 -9.75 1.00 24.85
C VAL A 391 -11.16 1.59 24.67
N PRO A 392 -11.65 1.74 23.44
CA PRO A 392 -12.99 2.26 23.19
C PRO A 392 -14.06 1.20 23.48
N GLY A 393 -15.12 1.60 24.18
CA GLY A 393 -16.35 0.80 24.30
C GLY A 393 -17.29 0.97 23.09
N LYS A 394 -18.57 0.69 23.29
CA LYS A 394 -19.59 0.88 22.24
C LYS A 394 -20.04 2.34 22.18
N PRO A 395 -20.12 2.95 20.99
CA PRO A 395 -20.76 4.25 20.83
C PRO A 395 -22.19 4.28 21.39
N TYR A 396 -22.61 5.42 21.91
CA TYR A 396 -23.97 5.70 22.38
C TYR A 396 -24.40 7.11 21.98
N GLU A 397 -25.70 7.38 22.07
CA GLU A 397 -26.26 8.70 21.75
C GLU A 397 -26.07 9.66 22.93
N LEU A 398 -25.64 10.90 22.64
CA LEU A 398 -25.58 12.00 23.60
C LEU A 398 -26.77 12.94 23.34
N GLY A 399 -26.52 14.13 22.80
CA GLY A 399 -27.57 15.06 22.38
C GLY A 399 -28.10 14.78 20.97
N GLY A 400 -28.09 13.54 20.51
CA GLY A 400 -28.80 13.12 19.30
C GLY A 400 -28.34 13.72 17.96
N ARG A 401 -29.04 13.31 16.89
CA ARG A 401 -28.69 13.66 15.51
C ARG A 401 -28.99 15.12 15.16
N GLU A 402 -29.74 15.84 15.97
CA GLU A 402 -30.00 17.28 15.86
C GLU A 402 -28.72 18.13 15.92
N ASN A 403 -27.65 17.59 16.51
CA ASN A 403 -26.33 18.21 16.54
C ASN A 403 -25.53 18.00 15.24
N LEU A 404 -26.09 17.30 14.25
CA LEU A 404 -25.50 17.06 12.95
C LEU A 404 -26.04 18.05 11.91
N SER A 405 -25.26 18.38 10.88
CA SER A 405 -25.79 19.08 9.70
C SER A 405 -26.54 18.09 8.81
N ASP A 406 -27.58 18.57 8.13
CA ASP A 406 -28.17 17.85 6.99
C ASP A 406 -27.08 17.63 5.93
N ARG A 407 -26.84 16.36 5.61
CA ARG A 407 -25.68 15.89 4.83
C ARG A 407 -26.03 15.56 3.40
#